data_AF-A0A662TA41-F1
#
_entry.id   AF-A0A662TA41-F1
#
_cell.length_a   1.000
_cell.length_b   1.000
_cell.length_c   1.000
_cell.angle_alpha   90.00
_cell.angle_beta   90.00
_cell.angle_gamma   90.00
#
_symmetry.space_group_name_H-M   'P 1'
#
loop_
_entity.id
_entity.type
_entity.pdbx_description
1 polymer ?
#
loop_
_entity_poly.entity_id
_entity_poly.type
_entity_poly.pdbx_seq_one_letter_code
_entity_poly.pdbx_strand_id
1 'polypeptide(L)'
;MSEEAGEVIEINKDFLLKYRVHYGRNIKTPFSEEFIYAIHPKGFYLIDLDKTLEKLRIAAKMLSRYDPSEVMVHSAREFARKGIEEMCKLTGFQGVTGRFLPGTLTNYMLKYSKSISLLIVIDHTYDRQAVDEAVKMRIPIISFVDTNSDGSYVDLAIPANNKGKYSIAALLWSLTILVLREKGLLGPNEFIEASVEDFMVSPEYE
;
A
#
# COMPACT_ATOMS: atom_id res chain seq x y z
N MET A 1 -11.79 30.89 -20.85
CA MET A 1 -11.40 29.48 -20.81
C MET A 1 -10.93 29.23 -19.40
N SER A 2 -11.83 28.70 -18.59
CA SER A 2 -11.68 28.52 -17.15
C SER A 2 -10.66 27.43 -16.87
N GLU A 3 -9.54 27.80 -16.24
CA GLU A 3 -8.62 26.89 -15.58
C GLU A 3 -9.38 26.19 -14.44
N GLU A 4 -9.68 24.91 -14.60
CA GLU A 4 -10.11 24.06 -13.50
C GLU A 4 -8.92 23.88 -12.57
N ALA A 5 -8.82 24.76 -11.57
CA ALA A 5 -7.90 24.60 -10.45
C ALA A 5 -8.23 23.27 -9.75
N GLY A 6 -7.41 22.25 -9.99
CA GLY A 6 -7.51 20.97 -9.29
C GLY A 6 -7.53 21.21 -7.78
N GLU A 7 -8.54 20.66 -7.09
CA GLU A 7 -8.60 20.70 -5.64
C GLU A 7 -7.29 20.20 -5.05
N VAL A 8 -6.71 20.95 -4.10
CA VAL A 8 -5.62 20.47 -3.24
C VAL A 8 -6.14 19.25 -2.49
N ILE A 9 -5.94 18.06 -3.04
CA ILE A 9 -6.20 16.81 -2.32
C ILE A 9 -5.04 16.63 -1.34
N GLU A 10 -5.17 17.33 -0.20
CA GLU A 10 -4.35 17.05 0.95
C GLU A 10 -4.75 15.65 1.47
N ILE A 11 -3.75 14.80 1.73
CA ILE A 11 -3.96 13.45 2.27
C ILE A 11 -4.41 13.61 3.73
N ASN A 12 -5.70 13.83 3.88
CA ASN A 12 -6.38 14.12 5.13
C ASN A 12 -7.27 12.96 5.54
N LYS A 13 -7.80 13.02 6.77
CA LYS A 13 -8.75 12.02 7.29
C LYS A 13 -9.97 11.91 6.39
N ASP A 14 -10.50 13.03 5.91
CA ASP A 14 -11.70 13.07 5.08
C ASP A 14 -11.48 12.35 3.74
N PHE A 15 -10.28 12.46 3.17
CA PHE A 15 -9.89 11.71 1.99
C PHE A 15 -9.90 10.19 2.26
N LEU A 16 -9.24 9.73 3.32
CA LEU A 16 -9.23 8.31 3.69
C LEU A 16 -10.62 7.79 4.07
N LEU A 17 -11.48 8.65 4.62
CA LEU A 17 -12.87 8.35 4.93
C LEU A 17 -13.68 8.11 3.64
N LYS A 18 -13.54 8.99 2.64
CA LYS A 18 -14.21 8.91 1.33
C LYS A 18 -13.94 7.57 0.65
N TYR A 19 -12.70 7.09 0.68
CA TYR A 19 -12.29 5.84 0.04
C TYR A 19 -12.44 4.59 0.94
N ARG A 20 -13.15 4.71 2.08
CA ARG A 20 -13.51 3.59 2.96
C ARG A 20 -12.31 2.85 3.57
N VAL A 21 -11.22 3.56 3.83
CA VAL A 21 -9.98 3.00 4.41
C VAL A 21 -10.17 2.52 5.86
N HIS A 22 -11.08 3.16 6.59
CA HIS A 22 -11.41 2.88 8.00
C HIS A 22 -12.25 1.61 8.20
N TYR A 23 -12.81 1.00 7.15
CA TYR A 23 -13.67 -0.18 7.29
C TYR A 23 -12.83 -1.45 7.48
N GLY A 24 -12.82 -1.98 8.70
CA GLY A 24 -12.22 -3.28 9.02
C GLY A 24 -13.16 -4.46 8.78
N ARG A 25 -12.84 -5.60 9.41
CA ARG A 25 -13.64 -6.84 9.37
C ARG A 25 -14.38 -7.09 10.68
N ASN A 26 -15.13 -8.18 10.72
CA ASN A 26 -15.84 -8.64 11.93
C ASN A 26 -14.91 -9.43 12.88
N ILE A 27 -13.68 -9.71 12.46
CA ILE A 27 -12.67 -10.47 13.21
C ILE A 27 -11.58 -9.50 13.66
N LYS A 28 -11.16 -9.65 14.91
CA LYS A 28 -10.00 -8.97 15.49
C LYS A 28 -8.91 -9.97 15.87
N THR A 29 -7.67 -9.51 15.91
CA THR A 29 -6.48 -10.24 16.38
C THR A 29 -5.86 -9.44 17.52
N PRO A 30 -5.02 -10.04 18.38
CA PRO A 30 -4.35 -9.28 19.45
C PRO A 30 -3.51 -8.11 18.93
N PHE A 31 -2.91 -8.26 17.74
CA PHE A 31 -2.17 -7.20 17.07
C PHE A 31 -3.07 -6.04 16.63
N SER A 32 -4.28 -6.34 16.15
CA SER A 32 -5.17 -5.31 15.62
C SER A 32 -5.91 -4.49 16.67
N GLU A 33 -5.95 -4.95 17.91
CA GLU A 33 -6.59 -4.21 19.01
C GLU A 33 -5.99 -2.81 19.21
N GLU A 34 -4.70 -2.63 18.93
CA GLU A 34 -4.05 -1.34 19.09
C GLU A 34 -4.62 -0.26 18.16
N PHE A 35 -5.06 -0.61 16.94
CA PHE A 35 -5.50 0.35 15.93
C PHE A 35 -7.01 0.33 15.65
N ILE A 36 -7.78 -0.43 16.44
CA ILE A 36 -9.25 -0.40 16.38
C ILE A 36 -9.75 0.83 17.16
N TYR A 37 -10.52 1.68 16.48
CA TYR A 37 -11.14 2.87 17.07
C TYR A 37 -12.49 2.56 17.70
N ALA A 38 -13.38 1.90 16.95
CA ALA A 38 -14.76 1.65 17.39
C ALA A 38 -15.35 0.41 16.73
N ILE A 39 -16.49 -0.05 17.25
CA ILE A 39 -17.28 -1.12 16.65
C ILE A 39 -18.46 -0.48 15.92
N HIS A 40 -18.64 -0.79 14.65
CA HIS A 40 -19.79 -0.35 13.89
C HIS A 40 -21.05 -1.12 14.34
N PRO A 41 -22.25 -0.51 14.33
CA PRO A 41 -23.51 -1.20 14.68
C PRO A 41 -23.82 -2.48 13.90
N LYS A 42 -23.12 -2.70 12.78
CA LYS A 42 -23.25 -3.90 11.92
C LYS A 42 -22.28 -5.02 12.31
N GLY A 43 -21.45 -4.82 13.32
CA GLY A 43 -20.52 -5.83 13.85
C GLY A 43 -19.12 -5.87 13.23
N PHE A 44 -18.75 -4.93 12.36
CA PHE A 44 -17.36 -4.77 11.90
C PHE A 44 -16.61 -3.72 12.73
N TYR A 45 -15.30 -3.89 12.83
CA TYR A 45 -14.41 -2.96 13.51
C TYR A 45 -14.03 -1.79 12.60
N LEU A 46 -13.90 -0.60 13.18
CA LEU A 46 -13.41 0.60 12.52
C LEU A 46 -11.95 0.85 12.89
N ILE A 47 -11.12 1.12 11.90
CA ILE A 47 -9.70 1.41 12.04
C ILE A 47 -9.50 2.90 12.30
N ASP A 48 -8.57 3.23 13.20
CA ASP A 48 -8.15 4.60 13.47
C ASP A 48 -7.32 5.19 12.31
N LEU A 49 -7.88 6.21 11.64
CA LEU A 49 -7.25 6.88 10.50
C LEU A 49 -6.08 7.78 10.91
N ASP A 50 -6.02 8.26 12.16
CA ASP A 50 -4.87 9.03 12.65
C ASP A 50 -3.60 8.17 12.60
N LYS A 51 -3.72 6.95 13.10
CA LYS A 51 -2.63 5.96 13.09
C LYS A 51 -2.25 5.59 11.66
N THR A 52 -3.22 5.44 10.76
CA THR A 52 -2.96 5.20 9.34
C THR A 52 -2.13 6.33 8.73
N LEU A 53 -2.51 7.59 8.96
CA LEU A 53 -1.81 8.76 8.42
C LEU A 53 -0.38 8.88 8.95
N GLU A 54 -0.20 8.67 10.26
CA GLU A 54 1.14 8.68 10.87
C GLU A 54 2.04 7.60 10.26
N LYS A 55 1.54 6.36 10.16
CA LYS A 55 2.29 5.24 9.60
C LYS A 55 2.57 5.41 8.10
N LEU A 56 1.64 6.00 7.34
CA LEU A 56 1.87 6.35 5.93
C LEU A 56 3.02 7.36 5.77
N ARG A 57 3.08 8.39 6.63
CA ARG A 57 4.17 9.37 6.61
C ARG A 57 5.51 8.72 6.98
N ILE A 58 5.54 7.83 7.97
CA ILE A 58 6.74 7.07 8.33
C ILE A 58 7.18 6.17 7.17
N ALA A 59 6.24 5.48 6.52
CA ALA A 59 6.51 4.63 5.37
C ALA A 59 7.10 5.43 4.20
N ALA A 60 6.53 6.60 3.89
CA ALA A 60 7.04 7.46 2.83
C ALA A 60 8.47 7.94 3.10
N LYS A 61 8.77 8.34 4.35
CA LYS A 61 10.13 8.70 4.78
C LYS A 61 11.12 7.55 4.75
N MET A 62 10.65 6.33 4.99
CA MET A 62 11.47 5.13 4.86
C MET A 62 11.78 4.88 3.38
N LEU A 63 10.76 4.89 2.53
CA LEU A 63 10.86 4.65 1.09
C LEU A 63 11.68 5.70 0.34
N SER A 64 11.66 6.96 0.78
CA SER A 64 12.43 8.03 0.15
C SER A 64 13.94 7.83 0.26
N ARG A 65 14.40 7.06 1.25
CA ARG A 65 15.83 6.76 1.49
C ARG A 65 16.38 5.64 0.61
N TYR A 66 15.52 4.84 0.01
CA TYR A 66 15.93 3.74 -0.87
C TYR A 66 15.94 4.17 -2.33
N ASP A 67 16.80 3.52 -3.10
CA ASP A 67 16.79 3.64 -4.55
C ASP A 67 15.51 3.02 -5.12
N PRO A 68 14.82 3.69 -6.06
CA PRO A 68 13.57 3.18 -6.62
C PRO A 68 13.68 1.76 -7.18
N SER A 69 14.80 1.43 -7.81
CA SER A 69 15.02 0.11 -8.39
C SER A 69 15.17 -1.00 -7.35
N GLU A 70 15.42 -0.68 -6.08
CA GLU A 70 15.57 -1.67 -5.00
C GLU A 70 14.29 -1.85 -4.17
N VAL A 71 13.25 -1.07 -4.45
CA VAL A 71 11.95 -1.21 -3.81
C VAL A 71 11.05 -2.05 -4.70
N MET A 72 10.47 -3.12 -4.12
CA MET A 72 9.48 -3.93 -4.81
C MET A 72 8.10 -3.81 -4.16
N VAL A 73 7.08 -3.66 -5.00
CA VAL A 73 5.67 -3.67 -4.60
C VAL A 73 5.02 -4.94 -5.13
N HIS A 74 4.38 -5.71 -4.24
CA HIS A 74 3.76 -6.97 -4.59
C HIS A 74 2.31 -7.10 -4.06
N SER A 75 1.47 -7.69 -4.90
CA SER A 75 0.15 -8.20 -4.53
C SER A 75 -0.34 -9.25 -5.51
N ALA A 76 -0.86 -10.36 -5.01
CA ALA A 76 -1.62 -11.30 -5.82
C ALA A 76 -3.12 -10.93 -5.94
N ARG A 77 -3.58 -9.86 -5.27
CA ARG A 77 -4.96 -9.39 -5.38
C ARG A 77 -5.16 -8.64 -6.69
N GLU A 78 -6.20 -9.00 -7.43
CA GLU A 78 -6.54 -8.41 -8.72
C GLU A 78 -6.80 -6.90 -8.62
N PHE A 79 -7.48 -6.45 -7.55
CA PHE A 79 -7.77 -5.03 -7.32
C PHE A 79 -6.53 -4.15 -7.15
N ALA A 80 -5.39 -4.73 -6.76
CA ALA A 80 -4.15 -3.98 -6.58
C ALA A 80 -3.34 -3.87 -7.88
N ARG A 81 -3.67 -4.65 -8.91
CA ARG A 81 -2.84 -4.77 -10.12
C ARG A 81 -2.61 -3.42 -10.79
N LYS A 82 -3.69 -2.70 -11.11
CA LYS A 82 -3.60 -1.40 -11.80
C LYS A 82 -2.92 -0.35 -10.92
N GLY A 83 -3.24 -0.30 -9.63
CA GLY A 83 -2.60 0.61 -8.69
C GLY A 83 -1.10 0.39 -8.54
N ILE A 84 -0.63 -0.86 -8.56
CA ILE A 84 0.80 -1.18 -8.55
C ILE A 84 1.46 -0.75 -9.86
N GLU A 85 0.83 -1.02 -11.00
CA GLU A 85 1.34 -0.62 -12.31
C GLU A 85 1.52 0.91 -12.41
N GLU A 86 0.52 1.69 -11.97
CA GLU A 86 0.61 3.16 -11.95
C GLU A 86 1.65 3.67 -10.94
N MET A 87 1.69 3.10 -9.73
CA MET A 87 2.71 3.44 -8.74
C MET A 87 4.12 3.22 -9.29
N CYS A 88 4.37 2.11 -9.97
CA CYS A 88 5.68 1.78 -10.53
C CYS A 88 6.07 2.75 -11.65
N LYS A 89 5.13 3.19 -12.49
CA LYS A 89 5.38 4.20 -13.53
C LYS A 89 5.80 5.54 -12.94
N LEU A 90 5.15 5.97 -11.86
CA LEU A 90 5.40 7.28 -11.25
C LEU A 90 6.68 7.29 -10.38
N THR A 91 6.91 6.23 -9.61
CA THR A 91 8.01 6.16 -8.64
C THR A 91 9.28 5.52 -9.20
N GLY A 92 9.18 4.70 -10.24
CA GLY A 92 10.26 3.85 -10.75
C GLY A 92 10.49 2.56 -9.94
N PHE A 93 9.55 2.18 -9.06
CA PHE A 93 9.63 0.94 -8.29
C PHE A 93 9.44 -0.30 -9.14
N GLN A 94 9.89 -1.44 -8.62
CA GLN A 94 9.64 -2.74 -9.24
C GLN A 94 8.27 -3.28 -8.84
N GLY A 95 7.39 -3.53 -9.80
CA GLY A 95 6.07 -4.10 -9.56
C GLY A 95 6.01 -5.59 -9.91
N VAL A 96 5.52 -6.42 -8.99
CA VAL A 96 5.15 -7.81 -9.28
C VAL A 96 3.68 -8.00 -8.94
N THR A 97 2.85 -8.20 -9.97
CA THR A 97 1.41 -8.41 -9.81
C THR A 97 1.04 -9.86 -10.10
N GLY A 98 -0.05 -10.33 -9.48
CA GLY A 98 -0.54 -11.69 -9.65
C GLY A 98 0.27 -12.71 -8.83
N ARG A 99 0.37 -13.94 -9.31
CA ARG A 99 1.00 -15.03 -8.55
C ARG A 99 2.50 -14.77 -8.35
N PHE A 100 2.94 -14.76 -7.09
CA PHE A 100 4.36 -14.74 -6.76
C PHE A 100 5.04 -16.07 -7.12
N LEU A 101 6.04 -16.03 -7.99
CA LEU A 101 6.79 -17.22 -8.38
C LEU A 101 7.82 -17.55 -7.29
N PRO A 102 7.82 -18.77 -6.72
CA PRO A 102 8.80 -19.14 -5.72
C PRO A 102 10.23 -19.03 -6.26
N GLY A 103 11.14 -18.50 -5.45
CA GLY A 103 12.53 -18.26 -5.83
C GLY A 103 12.79 -16.90 -6.47
N THR A 104 11.78 -16.02 -6.53
CA THR A 104 11.94 -14.66 -7.06
C THR A 104 13.00 -13.88 -6.27
N LEU A 105 13.06 -14.04 -4.94
CA LEU A 105 14.05 -13.34 -4.11
C LEU A 105 15.24 -14.23 -3.73
N THR A 106 15.01 -15.53 -3.55
CA THR A 106 16.04 -16.41 -2.99
C THR A 106 16.94 -17.08 -4.03
N ASN A 107 16.49 -17.21 -5.28
CA ASN A 107 17.23 -17.97 -6.30
C ASN A 107 17.72 -17.06 -7.44
N TYR A 108 18.94 -16.55 -7.29
CA TYR A 108 19.60 -15.66 -8.24
C TYR A 108 19.84 -16.26 -9.64
N MET A 109 19.77 -17.58 -9.79
CA MET A 109 19.96 -18.25 -11.08
C MET A 109 18.72 -18.13 -11.99
N LEU A 110 17.56 -17.74 -11.45
CA LEU A 110 16.33 -17.60 -12.21
C LEU A 110 16.32 -16.29 -12.99
N LYS A 111 15.81 -16.33 -14.23
CA LYS A 111 15.71 -15.14 -15.10
C LYS A 111 14.80 -14.04 -14.55
N TYR A 112 13.82 -14.42 -13.73
CA TYR A 112 12.87 -13.51 -13.10
C TYR A 112 13.27 -13.15 -11.66
N SER A 113 14.49 -13.52 -11.23
CA SER A 113 14.98 -13.14 -9.91
C SER A 113 15.09 -11.62 -9.81
N LYS A 114 14.69 -11.09 -8.65
CA LYS A 114 14.75 -9.66 -8.32
C LYS A 114 15.65 -9.46 -7.11
N SER A 115 16.60 -8.55 -7.24
CA SER A 115 17.39 -8.05 -6.12
C SER A 115 16.71 -6.80 -5.59
N ILE A 116 16.29 -6.83 -4.32
CA ILE A 116 15.53 -5.76 -3.68
C ILE A 116 16.08 -5.55 -2.27
N SER A 117 15.93 -4.33 -1.77
CA SER A 117 16.31 -3.91 -0.42
C SER A 117 15.11 -3.64 0.48
N LEU A 118 13.90 -3.54 -0.09
CA LEU A 118 12.66 -3.34 0.65
C LEU A 118 11.47 -3.94 -0.11
N LEU A 119 10.56 -4.59 0.62
CA LEU A 119 9.32 -5.16 0.09
C LEU A 119 8.08 -4.44 0.64
N ILE A 120 7.21 -3.99 -0.26
CA ILE A 120 5.86 -3.52 0.05
C ILE A 120 4.87 -4.59 -0.36
N VAL A 121 4.05 -5.06 0.59
CA VAL A 121 3.00 -6.07 0.33
C VAL A 121 1.63 -5.50 0.67
N ILE A 122 0.65 -5.66 -0.21
CA ILE A 122 -0.71 -5.16 0.06
C ILE A 122 -1.41 -5.97 1.16
N ASP A 123 -1.30 -7.29 1.12
CA ASP A 123 -1.86 -8.17 2.14
C ASP A 123 -0.88 -9.29 2.48
N HIS A 124 -0.14 -9.14 3.58
CA HIS A 124 0.85 -10.13 4.02
C HIS A 124 0.23 -11.50 4.35
N THR A 125 -1.07 -11.55 4.69
CA THR A 125 -1.74 -12.81 5.02
C THR A 125 -2.02 -13.63 3.76
N TYR A 126 -2.29 -12.95 2.64
CA TYR A 126 -2.55 -13.56 1.33
C TYR A 126 -1.25 -13.85 0.57
N ASP A 127 -0.30 -12.92 0.59
CA ASP A 127 0.95 -12.97 -0.17
C ASP A 127 2.11 -13.59 0.64
N ARG A 128 1.85 -14.66 1.41
CA ARG A 128 2.82 -15.27 2.33
C ARG A 128 4.12 -15.70 1.65
N GLN A 129 4.05 -16.17 0.41
CA GLN A 129 5.25 -16.60 -0.31
C GLN A 129 6.28 -15.47 -0.44
N ALA A 130 5.82 -14.26 -0.75
CA ALA A 130 6.69 -13.10 -0.87
C ALA A 130 7.28 -12.70 0.49
N VAL A 131 6.44 -12.75 1.54
CA VAL A 131 6.84 -12.48 2.93
C VAL A 131 7.89 -13.49 3.40
N ASP A 132 7.65 -14.78 3.23
CA ASP A 132 8.56 -15.84 3.66
C ASP A 132 9.93 -15.76 2.97
N GLU A 133 9.94 -15.43 1.68
CA GLU A 133 11.19 -15.21 0.95
C GLU A 133 11.92 -13.94 1.39
N ALA A 134 11.20 -12.83 1.60
CA ALA A 134 11.79 -11.60 2.11
C ALA A 134 12.39 -11.79 3.52
N VAL A 135 11.70 -12.51 4.40
CA VAL A 135 12.21 -12.87 5.74
C VAL A 135 13.49 -13.69 5.65
N LYS A 136 13.54 -14.70 4.78
CA LYS A 136 14.75 -15.52 4.55
C LYS A 136 15.94 -14.67 4.08
N MET A 137 15.67 -13.67 3.26
CA MET A 137 16.66 -12.74 2.73
C MET A 137 16.95 -11.56 3.65
N ARG A 138 16.27 -11.45 4.80
CA ARG A 138 16.35 -10.33 5.76
C ARG A 138 16.03 -8.97 5.14
N ILE A 139 15.06 -8.96 4.22
CA ILE A 139 14.56 -7.76 3.58
C ILE A 139 13.43 -7.18 4.46
N PRO A 140 13.46 -5.89 4.80
CA PRO A 140 12.39 -5.26 5.57
C PRO A 140 11.07 -5.21 4.78
N ILE A 141 9.96 -5.41 5.49
CA ILE A 141 8.62 -5.56 4.92
C ILE A 141 7.68 -4.46 5.45
N ILE A 142 7.08 -3.72 4.53
CA ILE A 142 5.97 -2.79 4.79
C ILE A 142 4.68 -3.43 4.30
N SER A 143 3.62 -3.43 5.11
CA SER A 143 2.33 -3.97 4.68
C SER A 143 1.12 -3.22 5.22
N PHE A 144 0.02 -3.23 4.44
CA PHE A 144 -1.28 -2.77 4.90
C PHE A 144 -1.97 -3.87 5.70
N VAL A 145 -2.30 -3.57 6.95
CA VAL A 145 -2.81 -4.54 7.92
C VAL A 145 -4.26 -4.25 8.25
N ASP A 146 -5.13 -5.23 8.03
CA ASP A 146 -6.55 -5.19 8.36
C ASP A 146 -6.79 -5.79 9.76
N THR A 147 -8.00 -5.69 10.29
CA THR A 147 -8.32 -6.10 11.67
C THR A 147 -8.20 -7.62 11.89
N ASN A 148 -8.32 -8.42 10.83
CA ASN A 148 -8.19 -9.86 10.90
C ASN A 148 -6.75 -10.37 10.69
N SER A 149 -5.80 -9.47 10.48
CA SER A 149 -4.41 -9.81 10.20
C SER A 149 -3.58 -9.83 11.49
N ASP A 150 -2.59 -10.69 11.55
CA ASP A 150 -1.76 -10.95 12.74
C ASP A 150 -0.50 -10.07 12.82
N GLY A 151 -0.16 -9.35 11.75
CA GLY A 151 1.04 -8.51 11.67
C GLY A 151 2.37 -9.27 11.66
N SER A 152 2.33 -10.61 11.57
CA SER A 152 3.53 -11.45 11.63
C SER A 152 4.50 -11.11 10.50
N TYR A 153 5.79 -10.98 10.84
CA TYR A 153 6.88 -10.72 9.89
C TYR A 153 6.82 -9.37 9.16
N VAL A 154 5.93 -8.46 9.57
CA VAL A 154 5.85 -7.11 9.00
C VAL A 154 6.60 -6.15 9.92
N ASP A 155 7.60 -5.43 9.39
CA ASP A 155 8.39 -4.46 10.16
C ASP A 155 7.64 -3.13 10.33
N LEU A 156 6.92 -2.68 9.29
CA LEU A 156 6.07 -1.51 9.35
C LEU A 156 4.64 -1.85 8.91
N ALA A 157 3.78 -2.01 9.89
CA ALA A 157 2.35 -2.21 9.69
C ALA A 157 1.63 -0.86 9.54
N ILE A 158 0.93 -0.69 8.41
CA ILE A 158 0.05 0.45 8.16
C ILE A 158 -1.39 -0.04 8.35
N PRO A 159 -2.09 0.35 9.43
CA PRO A 159 -3.43 -0.14 9.69
C PRO A 159 -4.39 0.44 8.65
N ALA A 160 -5.00 -0.41 7.82
CA ALA A 160 -5.88 0.01 6.73
C ALA A 160 -6.68 -1.15 6.15
N ASN A 161 -7.81 -0.84 5.50
CA ASN A 161 -8.56 -1.83 4.72
C ASN A 161 -7.79 -2.27 3.47
N ASN A 162 -7.23 -3.48 3.50
CA ASN A 162 -6.44 -4.06 2.40
C ASN A 162 -7.25 -4.92 1.43
N LYS A 163 -8.59 -4.81 1.42
CA LYS A 163 -9.49 -5.67 0.61
C LYS A 163 -10.37 -4.91 -0.36
N GLY A 164 -10.76 -3.69 -0.01
CA GLY A 164 -11.63 -2.86 -0.85
C GLY A 164 -10.87 -2.26 -2.03
N LYS A 165 -11.45 -2.30 -3.23
CA LYS A 165 -10.88 -1.67 -4.45
C LYS A 165 -10.55 -0.19 -4.26
N TYR A 166 -11.49 0.56 -3.66
CA TYR A 166 -11.34 1.98 -3.36
C TYR A 166 -10.23 2.25 -2.34
N SER A 167 -10.15 1.42 -1.30
CA SER A 167 -9.19 1.59 -0.23
C SER A 167 -7.77 1.29 -0.71
N ILE A 168 -7.55 0.17 -1.40
CA ILE A 168 -6.24 -0.20 -1.94
C ILE A 168 -5.73 0.88 -2.91
N ALA A 169 -6.59 1.35 -3.82
CA ALA A 169 -6.24 2.43 -4.75
C ALA A 169 -5.85 3.71 -4.01
N ALA A 170 -6.65 4.14 -3.02
CA ALA A 170 -6.36 5.33 -2.23
C ALA A 170 -5.07 5.22 -1.41
N LEU A 171 -4.77 4.04 -0.85
CA LEU A 171 -3.54 3.80 -0.09
C LEU A 171 -2.30 3.84 -0.98
N LEU A 172 -2.35 3.16 -2.14
CA LEU A 172 -1.26 3.15 -3.11
C LEU A 172 -1.01 4.54 -3.70
N TRP A 173 -2.08 5.26 -4.05
CA TRP A 173 -2.00 6.63 -4.52
C TRP A 173 -1.41 7.54 -3.43
N SER A 174 -1.93 7.49 -2.20
CA SER A 174 -1.43 8.31 -1.08
C SER A 174 0.05 8.06 -0.82
N LEU A 175 0.48 6.80 -0.80
CA LEU A 175 1.87 6.43 -0.58
C LEU A 175 2.77 6.94 -1.72
N THR A 176 2.30 6.84 -2.97
CA THR A 176 3.01 7.36 -4.15
C THR A 176 3.25 8.86 -4.04
N ILE A 177 2.19 9.64 -3.77
CA ILE A 177 2.30 11.09 -3.58
C ILE A 177 3.26 11.45 -2.47
N LEU A 178 3.14 10.79 -1.30
CA LEU A 178 4.00 11.08 -0.16
C LEU A 178 5.48 10.76 -0.47
N VAL A 179 5.75 9.66 -1.19
CA VAL A 179 7.11 9.32 -1.61
C VAL A 179 7.67 10.36 -2.58
N LEU A 180 6.90 10.80 -3.57
CA LEU A 180 7.34 11.81 -4.54
C LEU A 180 7.63 13.16 -3.86
N ARG A 181 6.80 13.55 -2.88
CA ARG A 181 7.02 14.74 -2.04
C ARG A 181 8.29 14.63 -1.20
N GLU A 182 8.49 13.50 -0.53
CA GLU A 182 9.70 13.27 0.29
C GLU A 182 10.99 13.18 -0.56
N LYS A 183 10.90 12.73 -1.82
CA LYS A 183 12.02 12.75 -2.77
C LYS A 183 12.28 14.14 -3.40
N GLY A 184 11.41 15.12 -3.16
CA GLY A 184 11.52 16.46 -3.72
C GLY A 184 11.26 16.53 -5.24
N LEU A 185 10.70 15.47 -5.83
CA LEU A 185 10.27 15.44 -7.23
C LEU A 185 8.95 16.18 -7.47
N LEU A 186 8.19 16.39 -6.39
CA LEU A 186 6.94 17.11 -6.38
C LEU A 186 7.02 18.22 -5.33
N GLY A 187 6.75 19.46 -5.72
CA GLY A 187 6.61 20.57 -4.78
C GLY A 187 5.45 20.35 -3.78
N PRO A 188 5.43 21.04 -2.62
CA PRO A 188 4.39 20.88 -1.60
C PRO A 188 2.95 21.10 -2.12
N ASN A 189 2.81 21.98 -3.12
CA ASN A 189 1.55 22.37 -3.74
C ASN A 189 1.47 21.94 -5.22
N GLU A 190 2.40 21.11 -5.67
CA GLU A 190 2.43 20.63 -7.05
C GLU A 190 1.61 19.36 -7.16
N PHE A 191 0.92 19.22 -8.30
CA PHE A 191 -0.05 18.16 -8.54
C PHE A 191 0.53 17.16 -9.53
N ILE A 192 0.14 15.90 -9.34
CA ILE A 192 0.23 14.93 -10.43
C ILE A 192 -1.12 14.86 -11.12
N GLU A 193 -1.10 14.62 -12.43
CA GLU A 193 -2.33 14.41 -13.21
C GLU A 193 -3.04 13.11 -12.83
N ALA A 194 -2.34 12.15 -12.21
CA ALA A 194 -2.92 10.86 -11.84
C ALA A 194 -3.87 10.99 -10.63
N SER A 195 -5.12 10.64 -10.87
CA SER A 195 -6.20 10.57 -9.90
C SER A 195 -6.23 9.24 -9.16
N VAL A 196 -7.01 9.13 -8.07
CA VAL A 196 -7.17 7.85 -7.36
C VAL A 196 -7.88 6.83 -8.26
N GLU A 197 -8.73 7.32 -9.16
CA GLU A 197 -9.49 6.54 -10.11
C GLU A 197 -8.58 5.84 -11.12
N ASP A 198 -7.43 6.43 -11.46
CA ASP A 198 -6.43 5.79 -12.33
C ASP A 198 -5.82 4.55 -11.68
N PHE A 199 -5.73 4.54 -10.34
CA PHE A 199 -5.24 3.40 -9.56
C PHE A 199 -6.32 2.31 -9.37
N MET A 200 -7.58 2.58 -9.71
CA MET A 200 -8.67 1.61 -9.60
C MET A 200 -8.77 0.73 -10.84
N VAL A 201 -8.90 -0.58 -10.61
CA VAL A 201 -9.21 -1.53 -11.68
C VAL A 201 -10.55 -1.17 -12.32
N SER A 202 -10.57 -1.04 -13.65
CA SER A 202 -11.78 -0.77 -14.42
C SER A 202 -12.79 -1.92 -14.25
N PRO A 203 -14.11 -1.63 -14.23
CA PRO A 203 -15.15 -2.63 -14.03
C PRO A 203 -15.32 -3.67 -15.15
N GLU A 204 -14.44 -3.69 -16.16
CA GLU A 204 -14.50 -4.65 -17.29
C GLU A 204 -14.11 -6.09 -16.92
N TYR A 205 -13.80 -6.36 -15.64
CA TYR A 205 -13.47 -7.68 -15.09
C TYR A 205 -14.49 -8.17 -14.03
N GLU A 206 -15.75 -7.73 -14.10
CA GLU A 206 -16.86 -8.33 -13.32
C GLU A 206 -17.61 -9.41 -14.10
#